data_AF-A0A444UWE6-F1
#
_entry.id   AF-A0A444UWE6-F1
#
_cell.length_a   1.000
_cell.length_b   1.000
_cell.length_c   1.000
_cell.angle_alpha   90.00
_cell.angle_beta   90.00
_cell.angle_gamma   90.00
#
_symmetry.space_group_name_H-M   'P 1'
#
loop_
_entity.id
_entity.type
_entity.pdbx_description
1 polymer ?
#
loop_
_entity_poly.entity_id
_entity_poly.type
_entity_poly.pdbx_seq_one_letter_code
_entity_poly.pdbx_strand_id
1 'polypeptide(L)'
;MRARALVAFHSGNFEALYQILQNHRFTRDSHGKLQALWLDAHYREAERLRGRPLGPVEKYRIRKKFPLPHTIWDGEQKTHCFKVKPVLHF
;
A
#
# COMPACT_ATOMS: atom_id res chain seq x y z
N MET A 1 6.19 5.15 11.09
CA MET A 1 6.38 5.31 9.62
C MET A 1 5.10 5.29 8.78
N ARG A 2 3.98 4.69 9.20
CA ARG A 2 2.70 4.72 8.44
C ARG A 2 2.10 6.13 8.26
N ALA A 3 2.24 6.98 9.27
CA ALA A 3 1.74 8.35 9.22
C ALA A 3 2.38 9.16 8.08
N ARG A 4 3.68 8.97 7.80
CA ARG A 4 4.39 9.67 6.72
C ARG A 4 3.86 9.27 5.33
N ALA A 5 3.59 7.98 5.12
CA ALA A 5 2.96 7.49 3.89
C ALA A 5 1.56 8.11 3.68
N LEU A 6 0.74 8.15 4.73
CA LEU A 6 -0.58 8.78 4.67
C LEU A 6 -0.50 10.28 4.37
N VAL A 7 0.39 11.00 5.06
CA VAL A 7 0.59 12.44 4.82
C VAL A 7 1.03 12.69 3.38
N ALA A 8 1.96 11.89 2.85
CA ALA A 8 2.41 11.99 1.45
C ALA A 8 1.26 11.74 0.46
N PHE A 9 0.42 10.73 0.71
CA PHE A 9 -0.77 10.45 -0.08
C PHE A 9 -1.77 11.61 -0.09
N HIS A 10 -2.09 12.17 1.09
CA HIS A 10 -3.01 13.30 1.21
C HIS A 10 -2.44 14.59 0.60
N SER A 11 -1.12 14.77 0.66
CA SER A 11 -0.43 15.92 0.05
C SER A 11 -0.29 15.80 -1.47
N GLY A 12 -0.68 14.67 -2.07
CA GLY A 12 -0.47 14.39 -3.49
C GLY A 12 0.99 14.12 -3.87
N ASN A 13 1.86 13.90 -2.88
CA ASN A 13 3.26 13.55 -3.10
C ASN A 13 3.39 12.02 -3.15
N PHE A 14 2.98 11.45 -4.27
CA PHE A 14 2.99 10.00 -4.47
C PHE A 14 4.40 9.43 -4.60
N GLU A 15 5.37 10.20 -5.10
CA GLU A 15 6.76 9.78 -5.19
C GLU A 15 7.35 9.47 -3.81
N ALA A 16 7.16 10.38 -2.85
CA ALA A 16 7.57 10.15 -1.46
C ALA A 16 6.85 8.94 -0.84
N LEU A 17 5.56 8.75 -1.15
CA LEU A 17 4.82 7.56 -0.73
C LEU A 17 5.48 6.28 -1.25
N TYR A 18 5.80 6.22 -2.55
CA TYR A 18 6.42 5.04 -3.15
C TYR A 18 7.80 4.77 -2.56
N GLN A 19 8.62 5.79 -2.34
CA GLN A 19 9.92 5.64 -1.69
C GLN A 19 9.79 5.09 -0.27
N ILE A 20 8.84 5.60 0.53
CA ILE A 20 8.59 5.07 1.89
C ILE A 20 8.16 3.61 1.83
N LEU A 21 7.26 3.28 0.89
CA LEU A 21 6.76 1.92 0.72
C LEU A 21 7.86 0.96 0.29
N GLN A 22 8.79 1.37 -0.58
CA GLN A 22 9.88 0.54 -1.08
C GLN A 22 11.07 0.44 -0.13
N ASN A 23 11.36 1.48 0.66
CA ASN A 23 12.54 1.52 1.53
C ASN A 23 12.28 0.96 2.94
N HIS A 24 11.01 0.94 3.39
CA HIS A 24 10.67 0.49 4.74
C HIS A 24 9.94 -0.84 4.71
N ARG A 25 10.42 -1.82 5.48
CA ARG A 25 9.67 -3.06 5.72
C ARG A 25 8.54 -2.78 6.70
N PHE A 26 7.33 -3.24 6.36
CA PHE A 26 6.16 -3.12 7.20
C PHE A 26 5.74 -4.49 7.74
N THR A 27 5.04 -4.49 8.87
CA THR A 27 4.41 -5.69 9.42
C THR A 27 3.22 -6.13 8.55
N ARG A 28 2.98 -7.44 8.44
CA ARG A 28 1.86 -8.01 7.67
C ARG A 28 0.50 -7.43 7.97
N ASP A 29 0.25 -7.11 9.24
CA ASP A 29 -0.98 -6.47 9.71
C ASP A 29 -1.32 -5.16 8.97
N SER A 30 -0.34 -4.55 8.31
CA SER A 30 -0.55 -3.34 7.51
C SER A 30 -0.20 -3.47 6.06
N HIS A 31 0.26 -4.63 5.60
CA HIS A 31 0.40 -4.89 4.17
C HIS A 31 -0.92 -4.63 3.46
N GLY A 32 -2.05 -5.11 3.97
CA GLY A 32 -3.36 -4.87 3.34
C GLY A 32 -3.69 -3.39 3.15
N LYS A 33 -3.44 -2.56 4.17
CA LYS A 33 -3.69 -1.11 4.09
C LYS A 33 -2.70 -0.40 3.17
N LEU A 34 -1.45 -0.85 3.13
CA LEU A 34 -0.40 -0.25 2.28
C LEU A 34 -0.55 -0.65 0.82
N GLN A 35 -0.98 -1.89 0.54
CA GLN A 35 -1.32 -2.36 -0.80
C GLN A 35 -2.50 -1.57 -1.38
N ALA A 36 -3.54 -1.32 -0.57
CA ALA A 36 -4.63 -0.44 -0.95
C ALA A 36 -4.12 0.98 -1.25
N LEU A 37 -3.30 1.56 -0.37
CA LEU A 37 -2.68 2.88 -0.57
C LEU A 37 -1.84 2.97 -1.86
N TRP A 38 -1.04 1.94 -2.16
CA TRP A 38 -0.24 1.87 -3.39
C TRP A 38 -1.12 1.92 -4.64
N LEU A 39 -2.17 1.08 -4.66
CA LEU A 39 -3.11 1.04 -5.78
C LEU A 39 -3.92 2.33 -5.90
N ASP A 40 -4.43 2.85 -4.79
CA ASP A 40 -5.21 4.08 -4.75
C ASP A 40 -4.38 5.30 -5.18
N ALA A 41 -3.09 5.34 -4.82
CA ALA A 41 -2.18 6.38 -5.28
C ALA A 41 -2.06 6.38 -6.80
N HIS A 42 -1.77 5.21 -7.39
CA HIS A 42 -1.69 5.08 -8.84
C HIS A 42 -3.03 5.33 -9.55
N TYR A 43 -4.15 4.91 -8.95
CA TYR A 43 -5.48 5.20 -9.48
C TYR A 43 -5.74 6.69 -9.49
N ARG A 44 -5.51 7.38 -8.38
CA ARG A 44 -5.72 8.82 -8.27
C ARG A 44 -4.83 9.60 -9.22
N GLU A 45 -3.58 9.18 -9.40
CA GLU A 45 -2.64 9.80 -10.34
C GLU A 45 -3.11 9.61 -11.79
N ALA A 46 -3.59 8.42 -12.16
CA ALA A 46 -4.10 8.12 -13.49
C ALA A 46 -5.49 8.76 -13.77
N GLU A 47 -6.37 8.84 -12.77
CA GLU A 47 -7.64 9.57 -12.86
C GLU A 47 -7.37 11.05 -13.09
N ARG A 48 -6.44 11.64 -12.34
CA ARG A 48 -6.03 13.03 -12.51
C ARG A 48 -5.45 13.27 -13.90
N LEU A 49 -4.60 12.37 -14.39
CA LEU A 49 -3.95 12.52 -15.70
C LEU A 49 -4.94 12.38 -16.87
N ARG A 50 -6.00 11.59 -16.72
CA ARG A 50 -7.02 11.43 -17.78
C ARG A 50 -8.21 12.38 -17.65
N GLY A 51 -8.43 12.97 -16.48
CA GLY A 51 -9.60 13.81 -16.20
C GLY A 51 -10.95 13.08 -16.25
N ARG A 52 -10.94 11.74 -16.17
CA ARG A 52 -12.15 10.89 -16.20
C ARG A 52 -12.01 9.69 -15.27
N PRO A 53 -13.10 9.15 -14.73
CA PRO A 53 -13.05 7.99 -13.84
C PRO A 53 -12.41 6.78 -14.53
N LEU A 54 -11.57 6.04 -13.79
CA LEU A 54 -10.91 4.86 -14.32
C LEU A 54 -11.89 3.70 -14.51
N GLY A 55 -12.03 3.25 -15.75
CA GLY A 55 -12.75 2.01 -16.06
C GLY A 55 -12.00 0.76 -15.57
N PRO A 56 -12.69 -0.40 -15.48
CA PRO A 56 -12.11 -1.66 -15.00
C PRO A 56 -10.84 -2.08 -15.75
N VAL A 57 -10.82 -1.87 -17.07
CA VAL A 57 -9.68 -2.19 -17.94
C VAL A 57 -8.44 -1.38 -17.54
N GLU A 58 -8.61 -0.10 -17.24
CA GLU A 58 -7.47 0.76 -16.90
C GLU A 58 -6.95 0.44 -15.49
N LYS A 59 -7.85 0.14 -14.55
CA LYS A 59 -7.46 -0.37 -13.23
C LYS A 59 -6.64 -1.66 -13.34
N TYR A 60 -6.98 -2.54 -14.30
CA TYR A 60 -6.18 -3.72 -14.60
C TYR A 60 -4.81 -3.37 -15.18
N ARG A 61 -4.73 -2.43 -16.15
CA ARG A 61 -3.45 -1.98 -16.71
C ARG A 61 -2.52 -1.39 -15.64
N ILE A 62 -3.07 -0.60 -14.71
CA ILE A 62 -2.30 -0.02 -13.61
C ILE A 62 -1.75 -1.11 -12.68
N ARG A 63 -2.58 -2.09 -12.30
CA ARG A 63 -2.12 -3.23 -11.49
C ARG A 63 -1.00 -4.02 -12.17
N LYS A 64 -1.10 -4.21 -13.49
CA LYS A 64 -0.07 -4.92 -14.28
C LYS A 64 1.19 -4.09 -14.44
N LYS A 65 1.07 -2.78 -14.62
CA LYS A 65 2.19 -1.85 -14.82
C LYS A 65 2.98 -1.61 -13.54
N PHE A 66 2.29 -1.56 -12.39
CA PHE A 66 2.88 -1.26 -11.09
C PHE A 66 2.61 -2.40 -10.11
N PRO A 67 3.36 -3.52 -10.20
CA PRO A 67 3.23 -4.61 -9.25
C PRO A 67 3.60 -4.15 -7.84
N LEU A 68 3.07 -4.85 -6.84
CA LEU A 68 3.32 -4.53 -5.43
C LEU A 68 4.81 -4.75 -5.10
N PRO A 69 5.46 -3.81 -4.40
CA PRO A 69 6.84 -3.98 -3.97
C PRO A 69 6.96 -5.05 -2.88
N HIS A 70 8.09 -5.78 -2.88
CA HIS A 70 8.38 -6.88 -1.95
C HIS A 70 8.27 -6.49 -0.46
N THR A 71 8.44 -5.22 -0.14
CA THR A 71 8.35 -4.68 1.23
C THR A 71 6.94 -4.71 1.83
N ILE A 72 5.91 -4.73 0.98
CA ILE A 72 4.50 -4.85 1.37
C ILE A 72 3.85 -6.11 0.78
N TRP A 73 4.64 -6.97 0.15
CA TRP A 73 4.23 -8.21 -0.49
C TRP A 73 5.35 -9.25 -0.36
N ASP A 74 5.25 -10.13 0.64
CA ASP A 74 6.28 -11.15 0.91
C ASP A 74 6.04 -12.46 0.14
N GLY A 75 5.04 -12.54 -0.75
CA GLY A 75 4.64 -13.78 -1.43
C GLY A 75 4.13 -14.90 -0.51
N GLU A 76 4.13 -14.70 0.81
CA GLU A 76 3.81 -15.73 1.79
C GLU A 76 2.31 -15.69 2.18
N GLN A 77 1.70 -16.86 2.10
CA GLN A 77 0.32 -17.16 2.50
C GLN A 77 -0.01 -16.61 3.89
N LYS A 78 -1.28 -16.27 4.11
CA LYS A 78 -1.88 -15.73 5.35
C LYS A 78 -1.43 -16.45 6.64
N THR A 79 -0.24 -16.16 7.17
CA THR A 79 0.08 -16.54 8.55
C THR A 79 -0.50 -15.47 9.46
N HIS A 80 -1.68 -15.82 9.96
CA HIS A 80 -2.43 -15.18 11.03
C HIS A 80 -1.46 -14.82 12.17
N CYS A 81 -1.02 -13.55 12.26
CA CYS A 81 -0.26 -13.07 13.41
C CYS A 81 -1.22 -13.03 14.61
N PHE A 82 -1.41 -14.19 15.24
CA PHE A 82 -2.11 -14.33 16.50
C PHE A 82 -1.32 -13.53 17.54
N LYS A 83 -1.73 -12.27 17.77
CA LYS A 83 -1.22 -11.44 18.85
C LYS A 83 -1.86 -11.96 20.15
N VAL A 84 -1.34 -13.07 20.68
CA VAL A 84 -1.69 -13.49 22.04
C VAL A 84 -1.04 -12.48 22.99
N LYS A 85 -1.89 -11.81 23.77
CA LYS A 85 -1.51 -10.86 24.83
C LYS A 85 -0.60 -11.59 25.82
N PRO A 86 0.53 -11.01 26.28
CA PRO A 86 1.27 -11.59 27.38
C PRO A 86 0.36 -11.56 28.61
N VAL A 87 -0.09 -12.73 29.05
CA VAL A 87 -0.77 -12.86 30.34
C VAL A 87 0.30 -12.59 31.38
N LEU A 88 0.08 -11.56 32.21
CA LEU A 88 0.94 -11.26 33.35
C LEU A 88 1.09 -12.53 34.19
N HIS A 89 2.35 -12.88 34.46
CA HIS A 89 2.71 -13.81 35.52
C HIS A 89 2.30 -13.18 36.85
N PHE A 90 1.45 -13.85 37.61
CA PHE A 90 1.26 -13.69 39.04
C PHE A 90 1.32 -15.06 39.69
#